data_AF-A0A2V7H8Y5-F1
#
_entry.id   AF-A0A2V7H8Y5-F1
#
_cell.length_a   1.000
_cell.length_b   1.000
_cell.length_c   1.000
_cell.angle_alpha   90.00
_cell.angle_beta   90.00
_cell.angle_gamma   90.00
#
_symmetry.space_group_name_H-M   'P 1'
#
loop_
_entity.id
_entity.type
_entity.pdbx_description
1 polymer ?
#
loop_
_entity_poly.entity_id
_entity_poly.type
_entity_poly.pdbx_seq_one_letter_code
_entity_poly.pdbx_strand_id
1 'polypeptide(L)'
;GEMETSIMMSIASDIIRPLSEAGAGKARKFRIAGLRDGWAWAPRHWREVTDDTGTGNPAAATPEKGEKFLRAVSERIGGFLVELAAADLNKLYE
;
A
#
# COMPACT_ATOMS: atom_id res chain seq x y z
N GLY A 1 -1.52 5.97 -0.16
CA GLY A 1 -2.44 6.97 0.45
C GLY A 1 -2.68 6.68 1.92
N GLU A 2 -3.93 6.47 2.33
CA GLU A 2 -4.32 6.22 3.73
C GLU A 2 -3.53 5.10 4.43
N MET A 3 -3.40 3.94 3.78
CA MET A 3 -2.71 2.77 4.35
C MET A 3 -1.24 3.07 4.70
N GLU A 4 -0.45 3.51 3.72
CA GLU A 4 0.97 3.81 3.92
C GLU A 4 1.18 4.94 4.93
N THR A 5 0.30 5.95 4.92
CA THR A 5 0.33 7.04 5.90
C THR A 5 0.07 6.52 7.30
N SER A 6 -0.95 5.68 7.49
CA SER A 6 -1.29 5.05 8.78
C SER A 6 -0.14 4.19 9.30
N ILE A 7 0.53 3.43 8.42
CA ILE A 7 1.72 2.64 8.76
C ILE A 7 2.85 3.53 9.26
N MET A 8 3.20 4.58 8.51
CA MET A 8 4.27 5.51 8.90
C MET A 8 3.97 6.21 10.22
N MET A 9 2.71 6.61 10.46
CA MET A 9 2.28 7.17 11.75
C MET A 9 2.45 6.20 12.92
N SER A 10 2.43 4.89 12.68
CA SER A 10 2.64 3.86 13.70
C SER A 10 4.11 3.56 13.97
N ILE A 11 4.96 3.51 12.93
CA ILE A 11 6.35 3.02 13.06
C ILE A 11 7.42 4.11 13.06
N ALA A 12 7.10 5.31 12.58
CA ALA A 12 8.05 6.40 12.38
C ALA A 12 7.32 7.76 12.41
N SER A 13 6.62 8.00 13.52
CA SER A 13 5.79 9.20 13.73
C SER A 13 6.59 10.49 13.80
N ASP A 14 7.89 10.42 14.03
CA ASP A 14 8.83 11.53 14.14
C ASP A 14 9.25 12.13 12.79
N ILE A 15 9.08 11.39 11.69
CA ILE A 15 9.48 11.83 10.34
C ILE A 15 8.29 12.12 9.41
N ILE A 16 7.06 12.10 9.93
CA ILE A 16 5.85 12.46 9.18
C ILE A 16 5.33 13.85 9.58
N ARG A 17 4.89 14.63 8.60
CA ARG A 17 4.30 15.95 8.83
C ARG A 17 2.81 15.85 9.19
N PRO A 18 2.19 16.90 9.77
CA PRO A 18 0.77 16.91 10.06
C PRO A 18 -0.09 16.59 8.84
N LEU A 19 -1.16 15.83 9.03
CA LEU A 19 -2.04 15.38 7.95
C LEU A 19 -2.74 16.54 7.23
N SER A 20 -2.88 17.69 7.88
CA SER A 20 -3.40 18.93 7.28
C SER A 20 -2.51 19.50 6.17
N GLU A 21 -1.24 19.08 6.09
CA GLU A 21 -0.32 19.45 5.01
C GLU A 21 -0.36 18.47 3.83
N ALA A 22 -1.03 17.32 3.98
CA ALA A 22 -1.08 16.31 2.95
C ALA A 22 -1.99 16.75 1.78
N GLY A 23 -1.50 16.54 0.55
CA GLY A 23 -2.32 16.69 -0.65
C GLY A 23 -3.47 15.69 -0.73
N ALA A 24 -4.45 15.97 -1.58
CA ALA A 24 -5.64 15.13 -1.73
C ALA A 24 -5.36 13.77 -2.41
N GLY A 25 -4.18 13.59 -3.01
CA GLY A 25 -3.76 12.35 -3.67
C GLY A 25 -4.65 11.97 -4.85
N LYS A 26 -5.22 12.96 -5.55
CA LYS A 26 -6.19 12.74 -6.63
C LYS A 26 -5.46 12.27 -7.89
N ALA A 27 -5.60 10.98 -8.20
CA ALA A 27 -5.05 10.39 -9.41
C ALA A 27 -6.01 10.52 -10.61
N ARG A 28 -5.48 10.94 -11.76
CA ARG A 28 -6.19 10.88 -13.04
C ARG A 28 -6.16 9.47 -13.60
N LYS A 29 -7.21 9.07 -14.34
CA LYS A 29 -7.32 7.75 -14.99
C LYS A 29 -6.98 7.86 -16.47
N PHE A 30 -6.50 6.75 -17.05
CA PHE A 30 -6.39 6.65 -18.50
C PHE A 30 -7.76 6.83 -19.17
N ARG A 31 -7.75 7.56 -20.30
CA ARG A 31 -8.95 7.69 -21.15
C ARG A 31 -9.28 6.37 -21.86
N ILE A 32 -8.25 5.64 -22.29
CA ILE A 32 -8.36 4.34 -22.94
C ILE A 32 -8.86 3.29 -21.94
N ALA A 33 -9.98 2.62 -22.26
CA ALA A 33 -10.60 1.63 -21.38
C ALA A 33 -9.67 0.45 -21.08
N GLY A 34 -9.04 -0.14 -22.10
CA GLY A 34 -8.13 -1.28 -21.91
C GLY A 34 -6.98 -1.02 -20.92
N LEU A 35 -6.47 0.21 -20.87
CA LEU A 35 -5.42 0.61 -19.91
C LEU A 35 -5.97 0.90 -18.51
N ARG A 36 -7.19 1.42 -18.42
CA ARG A 36 -7.85 1.74 -17.14
C ARG A 36 -8.39 0.48 -16.45
N ASP A 37 -8.89 -0.46 -17.23
CA ASP A 37 -9.61 -1.64 -16.77
C ASP A 37 -8.68 -2.87 -16.65
N GLY A 38 -7.37 -2.71 -16.95
CA GLY A 38 -6.33 -3.69 -16.70
C GLY A 38 -6.14 -4.76 -17.79
N TRP A 39 -6.72 -4.58 -18.97
CA TRP A 39 -6.60 -5.51 -20.10
C TRP A 39 -5.27 -5.36 -20.86
N ALA A 40 -4.75 -4.14 -20.88
CA ALA A 40 -3.41 -3.80 -21.35
C ALA A 40 -2.71 -2.93 -20.30
N TRP A 41 -1.37 -2.86 -20.36
CA TRP A 41 -0.58 -2.15 -19.36
C TRP A 41 0.30 -1.05 -19.97
N ALA A 42 0.36 0.08 -19.28
CA ALA A 42 1.31 1.16 -19.53
C ALA A 42 1.69 1.82 -18.18
N PRO A 43 2.93 2.33 -18.04
CA PRO A 43 3.33 3.05 -16.84
C PRO A 43 2.56 4.36 -16.69
N ARG A 44 2.38 4.81 -15.45
CA ARG A 44 1.82 6.14 -15.16
C ARG A 44 2.87 7.22 -15.42
N HIS A 45 2.53 8.23 -16.21
CA HIS A 45 3.34 9.44 -16.34
C HIS A 45 3.06 10.37 -15.16
N TRP A 46 3.95 10.38 -14.15
CA TRP A 46 3.66 11.03 -12.86
C TRP A 46 3.24 12.50 -12.96
N ARG A 47 3.90 13.28 -13.84
CA ARG A 47 3.58 14.70 -14.07
C ARG A 47 2.17 14.92 -14.62
N GLU A 48 1.60 13.91 -15.27
CA GLU A 48 0.25 13.96 -15.83
C GLU A 48 -0.78 13.34 -14.89
N VAL A 49 -0.39 12.37 -14.06
CA VAL A 49 -1.34 11.57 -13.28
C VAL A 49 -1.73 12.23 -11.96
N THR A 50 -0.85 13.03 -11.34
CA THR A 50 -1.12 13.67 -10.04
C THR A 50 -0.59 15.10 -10.00
N ASP A 51 -1.12 15.89 -9.08
CA ASP A 51 -0.67 17.27 -8.83
C ASP A 51 0.27 17.36 -7.63
N ASP A 52 0.18 16.40 -6.70
CA ASP A 52 0.88 16.38 -5.41
C ASP A 52 1.79 15.14 -5.25
N THR A 53 2.05 14.41 -6.35
CA THR A 53 2.78 13.13 -6.40
C THR A 53 2.11 11.95 -5.67
N GLY A 54 1.00 12.17 -4.96
CA GLY A 54 0.30 11.14 -4.20
C GLY A 54 -0.83 10.46 -4.98
N THR A 55 -1.09 9.17 -4.70
CA THR A 55 -2.28 8.47 -5.21
C THR A 55 -3.07 7.82 -4.10
N GLY A 56 -4.30 8.31 -3.91
CA GLY A 56 -5.18 7.99 -2.80
C GLY A 56 -5.07 9.02 -1.68
N ASN A 57 -6.22 9.51 -1.25
CA ASN A 57 -6.32 10.53 -0.19
C ASN A 57 -5.88 9.93 1.17
N PRO A 58 -4.94 10.57 1.89
CA PRO A 58 -4.48 10.08 3.19
C PRO A 58 -5.31 10.62 4.37
N ALA A 59 -6.28 11.52 4.16
CA ALA A 59 -6.96 12.29 5.23
C ALA A 59 -7.63 11.47 6.35
N ALA A 60 -7.90 10.18 6.13
CA ALA A 60 -8.48 9.30 7.15
C ALA A 60 -7.44 8.39 7.84
N ALA A 61 -6.14 8.65 7.64
CA ALA A 61 -5.06 7.86 8.23
C ALA A 61 -4.99 8.03 9.75
N THR A 62 -4.78 6.93 10.46
CA THR A 62 -4.57 6.94 11.92
C THR A 62 -3.50 5.92 12.33
N PRO A 63 -2.77 6.12 13.43
CA PRO A 63 -1.79 5.16 13.90
C PRO A 63 -2.39 3.77 14.17
N GLU A 64 -3.62 3.71 14.72
CA GLU A 64 -4.30 2.46 15.08
C GLU A 64 -4.60 1.61 13.84
N LYS A 65 -4.94 2.25 12.71
CA LYS A 65 -5.10 1.56 11.42
C LYS A 65 -3.77 0.96 10.97
N GLY A 66 -2.67 1.69 11.15
CA GLY A 66 -1.31 1.24 10.85
C GLY A 66 -0.93 0.00 11.66
N GLU A 67 -1.08 0.08 12.98
CA GLU A 67 -0.79 -1.03 13.90
C GLU A 67 -1.59 -2.29 13.56
N LYS A 68 -2.91 -2.13 13.34
CA LYS A 68 -3.79 -3.25 12.98
C LYS A 68 -3.36 -3.91 11.67
N PHE A 69 -3.02 -3.12 10.66
CA PHE A 69 -2.57 -3.62 9.37
C PHE A 69 -1.22 -4.35 9.50
N LEU A 70 -0.25 -3.73 10.18
CA LEU A 70 1.08 -4.29 10.39
C LEU A 70 1.03 -5.62 11.14
N ARG A 71 0.19 -5.72 12.19
CA ARG A 71 -0.01 -6.98 12.92
C ARG A 71 -0.52 -8.08 12.00
N ALA A 72 -1.61 -7.83 11.28
CA ALA A 72 -2.23 -8.82 10.40
C ALA A 72 -1.28 -9.31 9.29
N VAL A 73 -0.53 -8.39 8.68
CA VAL A 73 0.44 -8.74 7.63
C VAL A 73 1.65 -9.46 8.21
N SER A 74 2.17 -9.04 9.36
CA SER A 74 3.32 -9.67 10.01
C SER A 74 3.00 -11.09 10.47
N GLU A 75 1.82 -11.32 11.04
CA GLU A 75 1.36 -12.67 11.44
C GLU A 75 1.24 -13.58 10.22
N ARG A 76 0.65 -13.10 9.13
CA ARG A 76 0.47 -13.89 7.91
C ARG A 76 1.80 -14.22 7.22
N ILE A 77 2.65 -13.22 7.01
CA ILE A 77 3.96 -13.42 6.36
C ILE A 77 4.86 -14.25 7.27
N GLY A 78 4.92 -13.96 8.56
CA GLY A 78 5.71 -14.71 9.53
C GLY A 78 5.30 -16.18 9.60
N GLY A 79 3.99 -16.45 9.67
CA GLY A 79 3.46 -17.82 9.64
C GLY A 79 3.86 -18.57 8.36
N PHE A 80 3.67 -17.94 7.19
CA PHE A 80 4.11 -18.51 5.92
C PHE A 80 5.62 -18.82 5.90
N LEU A 81 6.46 -17.91 6.39
CA LEU A 81 7.91 -18.12 6.40
C LEU A 81 8.31 -19.30 7.31
N VAL A 82 7.61 -19.50 8.43
CA VAL A 82 7.81 -20.66 9.31
C VAL A 82 7.40 -21.95 8.61
N GLU A 83 6.22 -21.99 7.98
CA GLU A 83 5.76 -23.15 7.21
C GLU A 83 6.72 -23.48 6.07
N LEU A 84 7.13 -22.47 5.31
CA LEU A 84 8.06 -22.60 4.19
C LEU A 84 9.41 -23.15 4.64
N ALA A 85 9.95 -22.65 5.76
CA ALA A 85 11.21 -23.12 6.31
C ALA A 85 11.16 -24.57 6.80
N ALA A 86 9.97 -25.05 7.21
CA ALA A 86 9.74 -26.41 7.67
C ALA A 86 9.33 -27.39 6.55
N ALA A 87 9.07 -26.91 5.33
CA ALA A 87 8.51 -27.71 4.26
C ALA A 87 9.48 -28.80 3.76
N ASP A 88 8.99 -30.03 3.65
CA ASP A 88 9.69 -31.12 2.95
C ASP A 88 9.34 -31.06 1.46
N LEU A 89 10.33 -30.75 0.62
CA LEU A 89 10.16 -30.62 -0.83
C LEU A 89 9.63 -31.91 -1.50
N ASN A 90 9.83 -33.08 -0.86
CA ASN A 90 9.31 -34.35 -1.37
C ASN A 90 7.85 -34.62 -0.96
N LYS A 91 7.27 -33.77 -0.09
CA LYS A 91 5.92 -33.92 0.47
C LYS A 91 5.15 -32.60 0.47
N LEU A 92 5.18 -31.88 -0.64
CA LEU A 92 4.53 -30.58 -0.79
C LEU A 92 3.03 -30.64 -1.13
N TYR A 93 2.50 -31.82 -1.47
CA TYR A 93 1.12 -31.99 -1.92
C TYR A 93 0.39 -32.99 -1.01
N GLU A 94 -0.88 -32.73 -0.70
CA GLU A 94 -1.81 -33.64 -0.01
C GLU A 94 -2.48 -34.62 -0.98
#